data_AF-A0A5E8EPG0-F1
#
_entry.id   AF-A0A5E8EPG0-F1
#
_cell.length_a   1.000
_cell.length_b   1.000
_cell.length_c   1.000
_cell.angle_alpha   90.00
_cell.angle_beta   90.00
_cell.angle_gamma   90.00
#
_symmetry.space_group_name_H-M   'P 1'
#
loop_
_entity.id
_entity.type
_entity.pdbx_description
1 polymer ?
#
loop_
_entity_poly.entity_id
_entity_poly.type
_entity_poly.pdbx_seq_one_letter_code
_entity_poly.pdbx_strand_id
1 'polypeptide(L)'
;MQLRSFILLGVCAVLGMGSAAFAGPANLATSPSVETTDAIPVVAAKSDASQLRLLKKKKNPTSDDLAQISKLEAKIVADKEAAKQKALEARKLAMREAAKAKADAARQEWLAKKGGGAAASEVADAKPAKKTTNILAPLEPIAPLVPVKAEEPIPAEAMNITATGNNGELRSEQPGQKQTSSGGLFAGLFGGASVSSISYLPETRALDSALAKKDAKRPFKVKPEFVPQDVTFTGYEPGTIVIDTSARRLYLVESFSTARRYAIAVGREGLQFKGTVAVGDKQEWPRWIPTLDMQKREPKHYGQYKDGMPGGGENPLGARAIYLYDGKKDTHLRIHGTIAPNSIGTSASNGCFRMINEHVMDLYSRVKIGTKVVII
;
A
#
# COMPACT_ATOMS: atom_id res chain seq x y z
N MET A 1 47.60 -20.19 44.89
CA MET A 1 48.81 -20.97 44.51
C MET A 1 48.68 -21.38 43.04
N GLN A 2 49.76 -21.26 42.26
CA GLN A 2 50.08 -21.91 40.96
C GLN A 2 48.92 -22.10 39.93
N LEU A 3 48.81 -21.37 38.81
CA LEU A 3 49.70 -21.24 37.62
C LEU A 3 50.15 -22.56 36.97
N ARG A 4 49.79 -22.76 35.69
CA ARG A 4 50.74 -23.01 34.58
C ARG A 4 50.09 -23.00 33.17
N SER A 5 50.84 -22.48 32.19
CA SER A 5 50.54 -22.46 30.75
C SER A 5 51.66 -23.15 29.95
N PHE A 6 51.34 -23.75 28.79
CA PHE A 6 52.22 -24.04 27.63
C PHE A 6 51.35 -24.05 26.36
N ILE A 7 51.65 -23.51 25.16
CA ILE A 7 52.81 -22.84 24.51
C ILE A 7 53.73 -23.74 23.65
N LEU A 8 53.73 -23.49 22.32
CA LEU A 8 54.64 -23.97 21.24
C LEU A 8 54.59 -25.47 20.88
N LEU A 9 54.89 -25.99 19.67
CA LEU A 9 55.34 -25.53 18.32
C LEU A 9 54.54 -26.37 17.26
N GLY A 10 54.45 -26.12 15.95
CA GLY A 10 55.21 -25.23 15.05
C GLY A 10 56.07 -26.02 14.04
N VAL A 11 55.58 -26.27 12.80
CA VAL A 11 56.40 -26.70 11.65
C VAL A 11 55.88 -26.06 10.36
N CYS A 12 56.74 -25.27 9.70
CA CYS A 12 56.61 -24.92 8.27
C CYS A 12 57.60 -25.77 7.47
N ALA A 13 57.25 -26.14 6.23
CA ALA A 13 58.22 -26.55 5.22
C ALA A 13 57.73 -26.10 3.83
N VAL A 14 58.60 -25.38 3.12
CA VAL A 14 58.45 -24.93 1.72
C VAL A 14 59.56 -25.58 0.91
N LEU A 15 59.25 -25.99 -0.33
CA LEU A 15 60.12 -26.22 -1.51
C LEU A 15 59.34 -27.15 -2.47
N GLY A 16 59.36 -27.03 -3.80
CA GLY A 16 60.00 -26.05 -4.69
C GLY A 16 60.18 -26.67 -6.09
N MET A 17 60.16 -25.85 -7.15
CA MET A 17 60.52 -26.20 -8.56
C MET A 17 59.54 -27.19 -9.28
N GLY A 18 59.24 -27.08 -10.58
CA GLY A 18 59.61 -26.11 -11.61
C GLY A 18 60.18 -26.75 -12.88
N SER A 19 59.45 -26.68 -14.02
CA SER A 19 59.98 -26.80 -15.40
C SER A 19 58.87 -26.57 -16.45
N ALA A 20 59.25 -26.26 -17.69
CA ALA A 20 58.36 -25.73 -18.72
C ALA A 20 58.58 -26.35 -20.11
N ALA A 21 57.59 -26.11 -20.99
CA ALA A 21 57.66 -26.08 -22.46
C ALA A 21 57.90 -27.38 -23.26
N PHE A 22 56.98 -27.64 -24.20
CA PHE A 22 57.34 -27.94 -25.60
C PHE A 22 56.26 -27.42 -26.56
N ALA A 23 56.63 -27.16 -27.82
CA ALA A 23 55.80 -26.46 -28.82
C ALA A 23 55.45 -27.34 -30.04
N GLY A 24 54.45 -26.92 -30.82
CA GLY A 24 54.06 -27.56 -32.10
C GLY A 24 52.89 -26.82 -32.81
N PRO A 25 53.04 -26.32 -34.05
CA PRO A 25 52.07 -25.41 -34.69
C PRO A 25 51.33 -25.99 -35.93
N ALA A 26 50.64 -25.09 -36.67
CA ALA A 26 49.82 -25.26 -37.89
C ALA A 26 48.32 -25.59 -37.63
N ASN A 27 47.36 -25.14 -38.45
CA ASN A 27 47.47 -24.75 -39.87
C ASN A 27 46.55 -23.56 -40.28
N LEU A 28 46.80 -22.99 -41.47
CA LEU A 28 46.04 -21.86 -42.04
C LEU A 28 44.73 -22.29 -42.72
N ALA A 29 43.74 -21.38 -42.73
CA ALA A 29 42.65 -21.37 -43.71
C ALA A 29 42.15 -19.92 -43.98
N THR A 30 42.75 -19.31 -45.00
CA THR A 30 42.17 -18.40 -46.01
C THR A 30 40.77 -17.81 -45.83
N SER A 31 40.71 -16.47 -45.80
CA SER A 31 39.56 -15.67 -46.28
C SER A 31 39.55 -15.56 -47.82
N PRO A 32 38.39 -15.30 -48.45
CA PRO A 32 38.30 -14.49 -49.66
C PRO A 32 37.80 -13.07 -49.34
N SER A 33 37.90 -12.19 -50.33
CA SER A 33 38.00 -10.74 -50.16
C SER A 33 36.85 -9.94 -50.79
N VAL A 34 36.54 -8.80 -50.14
CA VAL A 34 36.05 -7.53 -50.73
C VAL A 34 34.70 -7.56 -51.48
N GLU A 35 33.75 -6.80 -50.91
CA GLU A 35 32.96 -5.86 -51.70
C GLU A 35 32.89 -4.51 -50.94
N THR A 36 32.99 -3.41 -51.68
CA THR A 36 33.17 -2.05 -51.14
C THR A 36 32.08 -1.14 -51.66
N THR A 37 31.19 -0.64 -50.79
CA THR A 37 30.32 0.51 -51.10
C THR A 37 30.12 1.39 -49.87
N ASP A 38 30.38 2.69 -50.09
CA ASP A 38 29.90 3.86 -49.35
C ASP A 38 30.29 4.03 -47.87
N ALA A 39 31.46 4.64 -47.69
CA ALA A 39 31.91 5.22 -46.44
C ALA A 39 31.10 6.48 -46.06
N ILE A 40 30.21 6.34 -45.08
CA ILE A 40 29.80 7.48 -44.24
C ILE A 40 30.99 7.84 -43.33
N PRO A 41 31.44 9.11 -43.26
CA PRO A 41 32.59 9.49 -42.44
C PRO A 41 32.24 9.50 -40.95
N VAL A 42 32.22 8.32 -40.33
CA VAL A 42 32.18 8.18 -38.87
C VAL A 42 33.55 8.55 -38.31
N VAL A 43 33.78 9.85 -38.18
CA VAL A 43 34.84 10.36 -37.30
C VAL A 43 34.56 9.81 -35.91
N ALA A 44 35.44 8.95 -35.41
CA ALA A 44 35.30 8.31 -34.10
C ALA A 44 35.50 9.32 -32.96
N ALA A 45 34.50 10.18 -32.77
CA ALA A 45 34.43 11.14 -31.69
C ALA A 45 34.47 10.39 -30.36
N LYS A 46 35.54 10.61 -29.58
CA LYS A 46 35.68 10.09 -28.22
C LYS A 46 34.43 10.50 -27.44
N SER A 47 33.73 9.55 -26.81
CA SER A 47 32.49 9.83 -26.09
C SER A 47 32.67 10.94 -25.05
N ASP A 48 31.64 11.74 -24.79
CA ASP A 48 31.73 12.91 -23.89
C ASP A 48 32.27 12.53 -22.49
N ALA A 49 31.90 11.33 -22.00
CA ALA A 49 32.42 10.77 -20.75
C ALA A 49 33.93 10.45 -20.79
N SER A 50 34.48 10.09 -21.95
CA SER A 50 35.91 9.88 -22.16
C SER A 50 36.67 11.21 -22.28
N GLN A 51 36.07 12.22 -22.91
CA GLN A 51 36.63 13.58 -22.96
C GLN A 51 36.69 14.20 -21.57
N LEU A 52 35.61 14.10 -20.78
CA LEU A 52 35.54 14.56 -19.40
C LEU A 52 36.62 13.92 -18.51
N ARG A 53 36.84 12.60 -18.64
CA ARG A 53 37.90 11.87 -17.92
C ARG A 53 39.30 12.34 -18.29
N LEU A 54 39.54 12.69 -19.55
CA LEU A 54 40.84 13.17 -20.02
C LEU A 54 41.14 14.57 -19.48
N LEU A 55 40.17 15.49 -19.56
CA LEU A 55 40.31 16.86 -19.03
C LEU A 55 40.54 16.87 -17.52
N LYS A 56 39.79 16.06 -16.76
CA LYS A 56 39.97 15.91 -15.30
C LYS A 56 41.31 15.27 -14.86
N LYS A 57 42.09 14.71 -15.78
CA LYS A 57 43.41 14.13 -15.49
C LYS A 57 44.56 15.14 -15.67
N LYS A 58 44.29 16.34 -16.21
CA LYS A 58 45.30 17.40 -16.35
C LYS A 58 45.71 17.92 -14.96
N LYS A 59 47.02 18.00 -14.71
CA LYS A 59 47.59 18.43 -13.41
C LYS A 59 47.31 19.91 -13.10
N ASN A 60 47.34 20.76 -14.13
CA ASN A 60 46.99 22.19 -14.08
C ASN A 60 45.97 22.48 -15.21
N PRO A 61 44.66 22.46 -14.96
CA PRO A 61 43.65 22.80 -15.96
C PRO A 61 43.60 24.32 -16.21
N THR A 62 43.41 24.74 -17.47
CA THR A 62 43.17 26.15 -17.82
C THR A 62 41.72 26.56 -17.53
N SER A 63 41.40 27.86 -17.62
CA SER A 63 40.02 28.37 -17.61
C SER A 63 39.12 27.62 -18.60
N ASP A 64 39.67 27.36 -19.79
CA ASP A 64 38.94 26.78 -20.91
C ASP A 64 38.72 25.28 -20.68
N ASP A 65 39.69 24.58 -20.07
CA ASP A 65 39.52 23.20 -19.61
C ASP A 65 38.39 23.08 -18.58
N LEU A 66 38.29 24.02 -17.64
CA LEU A 66 37.22 24.06 -16.64
C LEU A 66 35.85 24.34 -17.27
N ALA A 67 35.78 25.24 -18.26
CA ALA A 67 34.56 25.51 -19.03
C ALA A 67 34.13 24.31 -19.90
N GLN A 68 35.08 23.56 -20.44
CA GLN A 68 34.80 22.31 -21.16
C GLN A 68 34.33 21.20 -20.22
N ILE A 69 34.93 21.07 -19.02
CA ILE A 69 34.49 20.12 -17.99
C ILE A 69 33.03 20.36 -17.60
N SER A 70 32.66 21.59 -17.24
CA SER A 70 31.28 21.90 -16.82
C SER A 70 30.26 21.68 -17.95
N LYS A 71 30.61 22.04 -19.19
CA LYS A 71 29.77 21.81 -20.39
C LYS A 71 29.57 20.31 -20.67
N LEU A 72 30.61 19.49 -20.55
CA LEU A 72 30.52 18.04 -20.71
C LEU A 72 29.73 17.38 -19.58
N GLU A 73 29.87 17.85 -18.34
CA GLU A 73 29.07 17.36 -17.21
C GLU A 73 27.59 17.65 -17.39
N ALA A 74 27.22 18.88 -17.74
CA ALA A 74 25.84 19.27 -18.02
C ALA A 74 25.22 18.41 -19.15
N LYS A 75 25.97 18.19 -20.24
CA LYS A 75 25.54 17.34 -21.35
C LYS A 75 25.30 15.89 -20.91
N ILE A 76 26.24 15.29 -20.17
CA ILE A 76 26.13 13.91 -19.67
C ILE A 76 24.96 13.74 -18.69
N VAL A 77 24.63 14.78 -17.91
CA VAL A 77 23.43 14.76 -17.04
C VAL A 77 22.16 14.81 -17.88
N ALA A 78 22.06 15.74 -18.83
CA ALA A 78 20.91 15.86 -19.72
C ALA A 78 20.66 14.58 -20.55
N ASP A 79 21.70 13.98 -21.13
CA ASP A 79 21.61 12.75 -21.91
C ASP A 79 21.13 11.56 -21.05
N LYS A 80 21.58 11.48 -19.78
CA LYS A 80 21.11 10.46 -18.82
C LYS A 80 19.66 10.68 -18.41
N GLU A 81 19.21 11.92 -18.30
CA GLU A 81 17.82 12.24 -17.96
C GLU A 81 16.89 11.94 -19.14
N ALA A 82 17.26 12.34 -20.37
CA ALA A 82 16.55 11.97 -21.58
C ALA A 82 16.46 10.44 -21.76
N ALA A 83 17.55 9.70 -21.53
CA ALA A 83 17.55 8.24 -21.56
C ALA A 83 16.63 7.62 -20.49
N LYS A 84 16.62 8.16 -19.26
CA LYS A 84 15.69 7.72 -18.20
C LYS A 84 14.24 7.97 -18.56
N GLN A 85 13.90 9.15 -19.10
CA GLN A 85 12.53 9.47 -19.52
C GLN A 85 12.08 8.52 -20.64
N LYS A 86 12.90 8.33 -21.68
CA LYS A 86 12.60 7.40 -22.78
C LYS A 86 12.40 5.96 -22.29
N ALA A 87 13.21 5.50 -21.33
CA ALA A 87 13.04 4.18 -20.72
C ALA A 87 11.76 4.07 -19.85
N LEU A 88 11.39 5.14 -19.15
CA LEU A 88 10.16 5.21 -18.35
C LEU A 88 8.91 5.21 -19.25
N GLU A 89 8.95 5.94 -20.37
CA GLU A 89 7.88 5.94 -21.38
C GLU A 89 7.73 4.59 -22.08
N ALA A 90 8.84 3.98 -22.51
CA ALA A 90 8.82 2.63 -23.07
C ALA A 90 8.23 1.60 -22.08
N ARG A 91 8.57 1.70 -20.79
CA ARG A 91 8.00 0.84 -19.74
C ARG A 91 6.50 1.12 -19.50
N LYS A 92 6.05 2.38 -19.57
CA LYS A 92 4.62 2.75 -19.51
C LYS A 92 3.85 2.19 -20.71
N LEU A 93 4.42 2.26 -21.92
CA LEU A 93 3.82 1.72 -23.14
C LEU A 93 3.69 0.20 -23.06
N ALA A 94 4.78 -0.51 -22.72
CA ALA A 94 4.76 -1.97 -22.54
C ALA A 94 3.77 -2.43 -21.47
N MET A 95 3.60 -1.67 -20.37
CA MET A 95 2.57 -1.96 -19.36
C MET A 95 1.15 -1.81 -19.93
N ARG A 96 0.89 -0.76 -20.72
CA ARG A 96 -0.42 -0.54 -21.37
C ARG A 96 -0.74 -1.64 -22.39
N GLU A 97 0.25 -2.05 -23.20
CA GLU A 97 0.09 -3.14 -24.17
C GLU A 97 -0.16 -4.48 -23.47
N ALA A 98 0.59 -4.81 -22.41
CA ALA A 98 0.35 -6.01 -21.61
C ALA A 98 -1.02 -6.01 -20.92
N ALA A 99 -1.48 -4.85 -20.43
CA ALA A 99 -2.81 -4.69 -19.84
C ALA A 99 -3.92 -4.87 -20.90
N LYS A 100 -3.74 -4.31 -22.11
CA LYS A 100 -4.66 -4.49 -23.24
C LYS A 100 -4.74 -5.95 -23.68
N ALA A 101 -3.60 -6.60 -23.92
CA ALA A 101 -3.53 -8.01 -24.30
C ALA A 101 -4.22 -8.93 -23.27
N LYS A 102 -4.08 -8.62 -21.97
CA LYS A 102 -4.77 -9.34 -20.89
C LYS A 102 -6.28 -9.10 -20.88
N ALA A 103 -6.75 -7.88 -21.17
CA ALA A 103 -8.16 -7.58 -21.30
C ALA A 103 -8.79 -8.27 -22.53
N ASP A 104 -8.08 -8.28 -23.65
CA ASP A 104 -8.50 -8.96 -24.88
C ASP A 104 -8.57 -10.48 -24.67
N ALA A 105 -7.58 -11.09 -24.00
CA ALA A 105 -7.60 -12.50 -23.62
C ALA A 105 -8.81 -12.85 -22.72
N ALA A 106 -9.06 -12.06 -21.66
CA ALA A 106 -10.21 -12.26 -20.79
C ALA A 106 -11.56 -12.08 -21.52
N ARG A 107 -11.62 -11.20 -22.53
CA ARG A 107 -12.80 -11.06 -23.40
C ARG A 107 -13.01 -12.30 -24.28
N GLN A 108 -11.95 -12.87 -24.84
CA GLN A 108 -12.04 -14.12 -25.61
C GLN A 108 -12.45 -15.31 -24.75
N GLU A 109 -11.89 -15.45 -23.54
CA GLU A 109 -12.30 -16.47 -22.57
C GLU A 109 -13.80 -16.35 -22.20
N TRP A 110 -14.30 -15.11 -21.99
CA TRP A 110 -15.71 -14.86 -21.71
C TRP A 110 -16.62 -15.21 -22.89
N LEU A 111 -16.22 -14.85 -24.12
CA LEU A 111 -16.96 -15.19 -25.34
C LEU A 111 -17.01 -16.70 -25.57
N ALA A 112 -15.88 -17.40 -25.43
CA ALA A 112 -15.81 -18.86 -25.53
C ALA A 112 -16.71 -19.54 -24.49
N LYS A 113 -16.74 -19.03 -23.25
CA LYS A 113 -17.61 -19.55 -22.19
C LYS A 113 -19.09 -19.28 -22.42
N LYS A 114 -19.45 -18.23 -23.18
CA LYS A 114 -20.85 -17.88 -23.50
C LYS A 114 -21.37 -18.56 -24.78
N GLY A 115 -20.48 -19.04 -25.66
CA GLY A 115 -20.82 -19.74 -26.90
C GLY A 115 -21.37 -21.17 -26.72
N GLY A 116 -21.32 -21.74 -25.51
CA GLY A 116 -21.71 -23.13 -25.23
C GLY A 116 -23.19 -23.39 -24.96
N GLY A 117 -24.10 -22.43 -25.18
CA GLY A 117 -25.50 -22.58 -24.78
C GLY A 117 -26.47 -21.62 -25.47
N ALA A 118 -26.77 -21.89 -26.74
CA ALA A 118 -27.88 -21.26 -27.46
C ALA A 118 -28.41 -22.18 -28.58
N ALA A 119 -29.32 -23.10 -28.22
CA ALA A 119 -30.23 -23.75 -29.15
C ALA A 119 -31.66 -23.56 -28.61
N ALA A 120 -32.59 -23.27 -29.52
CA ALA A 120 -33.91 -22.71 -29.23
C ALA A 120 -34.77 -23.49 -28.22
N SER A 121 -35.65 -22.75 -27.53
CA SER A 121 -36.98 -23.26 -27.14
C SER A 121 -38.02 -22.22 -27.54
N GLU A 122 -39.10 -22.70 -28.15
CA GLU A 122 -40.13 -21.88 -28.79
C GLU A 122 -41.14 -21.30 -27.80
N VAL A 123 -41.91 -20.32 -28.28
CA VAL A 123 -43.01 -19.68 -27.56
C VAL A 123 -44.27 -20.53 -27.71
N ALA A 124 -44.97 -20.83 -26.61
CA ALA A 124 -46.31 -21.44 -26.66
C ALA A 124 -47.21 -20.91 -25.53
N ASP A 125 -48.38 -20.39 -25.91
CA ASP A 125 -49.42 -19.84 -25.04
C ASP A 125 -50.21 -20.89 -24.25
N ALA A 126 -50.66 -20.52 -23.03
CA ALA A 126 -51.91 -21.03 -22.43
C ALA A 126 -52.48 -20.06 -21.38
N LYS A 127 -53.82 -19.87 -21.40
CA LYS A 127 -54.58 -18.94 -20.53
C LYS A 127 -54.88 -19.53 -19.13
N PRO A 128 -55.34 -18.70 -18.15
CA PRO A 128 -55.39 -19.05 -16.73
C PRO A 128 -56.72 -19.65 -16.25
N ALA A 129 -56.70 -20.30 -15.08
CA ALA A 129 -57.89 -20.65 -14.30
C ALA A 129 -57.75 -20.19 -12.83
N LYS A 130 -58.75 -19.46 -12.33
CA LYS A 130 -58.88 -19.07 -10.91
C LYS A 130 -59.61 -20.17 -10.13
N LYS A 131 -59.24 -20.38 -8.86
CA LYS A 131 -60.19 -20.74 -7.79
C LYS A 131 -59.81 -20.00 -6.50
N THR A 132 -60.82 -19.55 -5.77
CA THR A 132 -60.71 -18.65 -4.61
C THR A 132 -61.57 -19.19 -3.48
N THR A 133 -61.04 -19.26 -2.25
CA THR A 133 -61.69 -19.03 -0.93
C THR A 133 -60.65 -19.37 0.16
N ASN A 134 -60.18 -18.43 1.01
CA ASN A 134 -60.84 -17.86 2.21
C ASN A 134 -60.98 -18.91 3.36
N ILE A 135 -60.58 -18.69 4.63
CA ILE A 135 -60.33 -17.48 5.46
C ILE A 135 -59.23 -17.75 6.52
N LEU A 136 -58.37 -16.76 6.81
CA LEU A 136 -58.12 -16.19 8.16
C LEU A 136 -57.12 -15.01 8.08
N ALA A 137 -57.36 -13.96 8.86
CA ALA A 137 -56.57 -12.72 8.91
C ALA A 137 -56.66 -12.13 10.34
N PRO A 138 -55.91 -11.07 10.73
CA PRO A 138 -54.82 -10.39 10.01
C PRO A 138 -53.50 -10.31 10.82
N LEU A 139 -52.37 -10.12 10.14
CA LEU A 139 -51.24 -9.36 10.68
C LEU A 139 -50.81 -8.35 9.62
N GLU A 140 -50.63 -7.11 10.02
CA GLU A 140 -50.36 -6.00 9.10
C GLU A 140 -49.02 -6.21 8.38
N PRO A 141 -48.97 -6.10 7.04
CA PRO A 141 -47.69 -6.14 6.34
C PRO A 141 -46.90 -4.89 6.71
N ILE A 142 -45.77 -5.10 7.40
CA ILE A 142 -44.75 -4.07 7.63
C ILE A 142 -44.49 -3.36 6.30
N ALA A 143 -44.66 -2.04 6.28
CA ALA A 143 -44.49 -1.24 5.07
C ALA A 143 -43.11 -1.57 4.45
N PRO A 144 -43.04 -1.82 3.13
CA PRO A 144 -41.79 -2.21 2.51
C PRO A 144 -40.73 -1.15 2.78
N LEU A 145 -39.59 -1.58 3.31
CA LEU A 145 -38.44 -0.73 3.58
C LEU A 145 -38.15 0.11 2.33
N VAL A 146 -38.23 1.43 2.47
CA VAL A 146 -37.84 2.39 1.42
C VAL A 146 -36.48 1.94 0.91
N PRO A 147 -36.32 1.72 -0.42
CA PRO A 147 -35.16 1.03 -0.95
C PRO A 147 -33.89 1.73 -0.49
N VAL A 148 -33.00 0.96 0.16
CA VAL A 148 -31.62 1.36 0.44
C VAL A 148 -31.07 1.92 -0.87
N LYS A 149 -30.72 3.21 -0.87
CA LYS A 149 -30.33 3.96 -2.07
C LYS A 149 -29.31 3.12 -2.84
N ALA A 150 -29.69 2.65 -4.03
CA ALA A 150 -28.88 1.72 -4.81
C ALA A 150 -27.47 2.31 -4.96
N GLU A 151 -26.49 1.60 -4.42
CA GLU A 151 -25.16 2.13 -4.26
C GLU A 151 -24.55 2.42 -5.64
N GLU A 152 -24.26 3.70 -5.91
CA GLU A 152 -23.95 4.18 -7.26
C GLU A 152 -22.73 3.42 -7.83
N PRO A 153 -22.82 2.92 -9.08
CA PRO A 153 -21.79 2.09 -9.67
C PRO A 153 -20.45 2.84 -9.70
N ILE A 154 -19.37 2.15 -9.35
CA ILE A 154 -18.03 2.75 -9.28
C ILE A 154 -17.63 3.22 -10.69
N PRO A 155 -17.36 4.52 -10.91
CA PRO A 155 -17.01 5.06 -12.22
C PRO A 155 -15.62 4.56 -12.65
N ALA A 156 -15.37 4.54 -13.96
CA ALA A 156 -14.13 4.01 -14.53
C ALA A 156 -12.89 4.81 -14.08
N GLU A 157 -13.07 6.10 -13.84
CA GLU A 157 -12.07 7.04 -13.32
C GLU A 157 -11.63 6.62 -11.92
N ALA A 158 -12.59 6.30 -11.04
CA ALA A 158 -12.32 5.80 -9.69
C ALA A 158 -11.64 4.43 -9.70
N MET A 159 -11.91 3.58 -10.69
CA MET A 159 -11.20 2.30 -10.83
C MET A 159 -9.70 2.48 -11.13
N ASN A 160 -9.28 3.56 -11.79
CA ASN A 160 -7.86 3.83 -12.05
C ASN A 160 -7.04 4.02 -10.76
N ILE A 161 -7.65 4.52 -9.68
CA ILE A 161 -6.97 4.70 -8.38
C ILE A 161 -6.45 3.36 -7.81
N THR A 162 -7.07 2.23 -8.19
CA THR A 162 -6.62 0.89 -7.77
C THR A 162 -5.30 0.47 -8.43
N ALA A 163 -4.92 1.11 -9.53
CA ALA A 163 -3.66 0.90 -10.23
C ALA A 163 -2.61 1.98 -9.90
N THR A 164 -3.02 3.24 -9.68
CA THR A 164 -2.09 4.36 -9.40
C THR A 164 -1.83 4.58 -7.91
N GLY A 165 -2.77 4.18 -7.04
CA GLY A 165 -2.80 4.51 -5.62
C GLY A 165 -3.29 5.94 -5.33
N ASN A 166 -3.58 6.20 -4.05
CA ASN A 166 -3.99 7.51 -3.51
C ASN A 166 -2.79 8.32 -3.01
N ASN A 167 -2.73 9.62 -3.31
CA ASN A 167 -1.66 10.51 -2.83
C ASN A 167 -1.89 11.10 -1.42
N GLY A 168 -2.91 10.63 -0.69
CA GLY A 168 -3.27 11.08 0.67
C GLY A 168 -4.39 12.11 0.69
N GLU A 169 -5.19 12.16 -0.37
CA GLU A 169 -6.25 13.16 -0.57
C GLU A 169 -7.61 12.63 -0.10
N LEU A 170 -7.89 11.33 -0.31
CA LEU A 170 -9.18 10.71 0.02
C LEU A 170 -9.57 10.87 1.50
N ARG A 171 -10.62 11.66 1.70
CA ARG A 171 -11.33 11.88 2.97
C ARG A 171 -12.81 11.98 2.68
N SER A 172 -13.59 10.99 3.11
CA SER A 172 -15.05 11.03 3.01
C SER A 172 -15.70 11.87 4.14
N GLU A 173 -14.90 12.33 5.11
CA GLU A 173 -15.29 13.27 6.15
C GLU A 173 -14.39 14.50 6.13
N GLN A 174 -14.96 15.70 6.05
CA GLN A 174 -14.22 16.94 6.27
C GLN A 174 -14.37 17.47 7.71
N PRO A 175 -13.33 18.11 8.27
CA PRO A 175 -13.45 18.82 9.54
C PRO A 175 -14.60 19.84 9.51
N GLY A 176 -15.54 19.74 10.45
CA GLY A 176 -16.69 20.65 10.56
C GLY A 176 -17.94 20.24 9.75
N GLN A 177 -17.88 19.19 8.92
CA GLN A 177 -19.06 18.64 8.27
C GLN A 177 -19.95 17.94 9.32
N LYS A 178 -21.17 18.47 9.56
CA LYS A 178 -22.18 17.74 10.33
C LYS A 178 -22.57 16.51 9.52
N GLN A 179 -22.22 15.32 10.01
CA GLN A 179 -22.76 14.06 9.48
C GLN A 179 -24.29 14.18 9.47
N THR A 180 -24.91 14.03 8.30
CA THR A 180 -26.36 13.99 8.17
C THR A 180 -26.85 12.69 8.78
N SER A 181 -27.28 12.74 10.04
CA SER A 181 -27.96 11.63 10.69
C SER A 181 -29.28 11.36 9.95
N SER A 182 -29.28 10.34 9.10
CA SER A 182 -30.46 9.78 8.44
C SER A 182 -31.39 9.02 9.42
N GLY A 183 -31.10 9.07 10.72
CA GLY A 183 -32.05 8.74 11.78
C GLY A 183 -32.99 9.91 12.04
N GLY A 184 -34.27 9.75 11.68
CA GLY A 184 -35.32 10.69 12.05
C GLY A 184 -35.53 10.81 13.56
N LEU A 185 -36.36 11.78 13.97
CA LEU A 185 -36.62 12.23 15.36
C LEU A 185 -36.98 11.14 16.41
N PHE A 186 -37.14 9.88 16.02
CA PHE A 186 -37.50 8.76 16.90
C PHE A 186 -36.33 7.87 17.33
N ALA A 187 -35.12 8.05 16.79
CA ALA A 187 -33.96 7.22 17.14
C ALA A 187 -33.57 7.25 18.64
N GLY A 188 -33.96 8.32 19.35
CA GLY A 188 -33.69 8.46 20.80
C GLY A 188 -34.58 7.61 21.72
N LEU A 189 -35.67 7.02 21.23
CA LEU A 189 -36.66 6.33 22.07
C LEU A 189 -36.49 4.79 22.14
N PHE A 190 -35.77 4.19 21.18
CA PHE A 190 -35.64 2.73 21.04
C PHE A 190 -34.20 2.23 20.90
N GLY A 191 -33.26 2.79 21.68
CA GLY A 191 -31.94 2.17 21.97
C GLY A 191 -31.04 1.81 20.78
N GLY A 192 -31.37 2.26 19.56
CA GLY A 192 -30.71 1.85 18.34
C GLY A 192 -29.38 2.57 18.18
N ALA A 193 -28.28 1.81 18.16
CA ALA A 193 -26.97 2.34 17.84
C ALA A 193 -27.04 3.07 16.48
N SER A 194 -26.87 4.39 16.51
CA SER A 194 -26.88 5.22 15.31
C SER A 194 -25.57 5.01 14.56
N VAL A 195 -25.51 3.93 13.77
CA VAL A 195 -24.44 3.69 12.80
C VAL A 195 -24.49 4.82 11.79
N SER A 196 -23.60 5.80 11.97
CA SER A 196 -23.42 6.89 11.03
C SER A 196 -22.83 6.31 9.75
N SER A 197 -23.68 6.04 8.76
CA SER A 197 -23.26 5.50 7.46
C SER A 197 -22.44 6.57 6.72
N ILE A 198 -21.10 6.48 6.82
CA ILE A 198 -20.19 7.30 6.01
C ILE A 198 -20.42 6.94 4.54
N SER A 199 -20.84 7.91 3.73
CA SER A 199 -20.91 7.76 2.28
C SER A 199 -19.52 7.88 1.70
N TYR A 200 -18.85 6.74 1.48
CA TYR A 200 -17.47 6.73 0.98
C TYR A 200 -17.33 7.23 -0.47
N LEU A 201 -16.25 7.97 -0.72
CA LEU A 201 -15.83 8.38 -2.06
C LEU A 201 -15.74 7.17 -3.02
N PRO A 202 -16.11 7.30 -4.31
CA PRO A 202 -16.06 6.19 -5.25
C PRO A 202 -14.66 5.55 -5.37
N GLU A 203 -13.60 6.34 -5.23
CA GLU A 203 -12.20 5.91 -5.21
C GLU A 203 -11.89 5.03 -3.99
N THR A 204 -12.39 5.42 -2.81
CA THR A 204 -12.29 4.62 -1.58
C THR A 204 -13.01 3.29 -1.76
N ARG A 205 -14.24 3.32 -2.32
CA ARG A 205 -15.02 2.11 -2.61
C ARG A 205 -14.35 1.18 -3.63
N ALA A 206 -13.65 1.74 -4.61
CA ALA A 206 -12.86 0.98 -5.58
C ALA A 206 -11.68 0.26 -4.92
N LEU A 207 -10.94 0.93 -4.04
CA LEU A 207 -9.81 0.37 -3.30
C LEU A 207 -10.25 -0.66 -2.25
N ASP A 208 -11.34 -0.40 -1.52
CA ASP A 208 -11.92 -1.37 -0.58
C ASP A 208 -12.40 -2.63 -1.32
N SER A 209 -13.05 -2.47 -2.47
CA SER A 209 -13.43 -3.58 -3.35
C SER A 209 -12.22 -4.36 -3.87
N ALA A 210 -11.09 -3.69 -4.14
CA ALA A 210 -9.85 -4.33 -4.55
C ALA A 210 -9.20 -5.11 -3.39
N LEU A 211 -9.25 -4.58 -2.16
CA LEU A 211 -8.80 -5.28 -0.96
C LEU A 211 -9.66 -6.52 -0.68
N ALA A 212 -10.98 -6.39 -0.68
CA ALA A 212 -11.89 -7.53 -0.49
C ALA A 212 -11.62 -8.66 -1.51
N LYS A 213 -11.31 -8.31 -2.77
CA LYS A 213 -10.90 -9.27 -3.82
C LYS A 213 -9.49 -9.87 -3.59
N LYS A 214 -8.58 -9.17 -2.90
CA LYS A 214 -7.25 -9.69 -2.49
C LYS A 214 -7.42 -10.68 -1.33
N ASP A 215 -8.19 -10.30 -0.33
CA ASP A 215 -8.39 -11.07 0.90
C ASP A 215 -9.25 -12.31 0.65
N ALA A 216 -10.29 -12.23 -0.20
CA ALA A 216 -11.07 -13.41 -0.63
C ALA A 216 -10.23 -14.49 -1.35
N LYS A 217 -9.13 -14.09 -2.01
CA LYS A 217 -8.19 -15.03 -2.66
C LYS A 217 -7.16 -15.62 -1.70
N ARG A 218 -6.86 -14.92 -0.60
CA ARG A 218 -5.83 -15.29 0.37
C ARG A 218 -6.30 -14.92 1.79
N PRO A 219 -7.34 -15.60 2.30
CA PRO A 219 -7.96 -15.21 3.56
C PRO A 219 -6.98 -15.38 4.72
N PHE A 220 -6.79 -14.32 5.50
CA PHE A 220 -6.03 -14.38 6.74
C PHE A 220 -6.95 -14.82 7.88
N LYS A 221 -6.68 -15.98 8.48
CA LYS A 221 -7.42 -16.45 9.65
C LYS A 221 -6.98 -15.66 10.89
N VAL A 222 -7.76 -14.64 11.25
CA VAL A 222 -7.62 -13.92 12.52
C VAL A 222 -7.75 -14.90 13.68
N LYS A 223 -6.87 -14.80 14.67
CA LYS A 223 -6.98 -15.63 15.89
C LYS A 223 -8.19 -15.18 16.71
N PRO A 224 -8.95 -16.09 17.36
CA PRO A 224 -10.16 -15.72 18.10
C PRO A 224 -9.96 -14.59 19.11
N GLU A 225 -8.83 -14.57 19.83
CA GLU A 225 -8.50 -13.55 20.83
C GLU A 225 -8.16 -12.16 20.26
N PHE A 226 -8.05 -12.04 18.92
CA PHE A 226 -7.79 -10.82 18.18
C PHE A 226 -9.00 -10.27 17.41
N VAL A 227 -10.07 -11.06 17.26
CA VAL A 227 -11.33 -10.60 16.66
C VAL A 227 -11.93 -9.48 17.53
N PRO A 228 -12.54 -8.43 16.95
CA PRO A 228 -13.21 -7.39 17.72
C PRO A 228 -14.35 -7.99 18.55
N GLN A 229 -14.40 -7.65 19.83
CA GLN A 229 -15.42 -8.15 20.74
C GLN A 229 -15.83 -7.10 21.75
N ASP A 230 -17.10 -7.09 22.10
CA ASP A 230 -17.64 -6.19 23.11
C ASP A 230 -17.31 -6.77 24.50
N VAL A 231 -16.82 -5.94 25.40
CA VAL A 231 -16.33 -6.34 26.74
C VAL A 231 -16.82 -5.37 27.81
N THR A 232 -16.96 -5.86 29.04
CA THR A 232 -17.14 -5.00 30.21
C THR A 232 -15.94 -4.09 30.38
N PHE A 233 -16.16 -2.78 30.41
CA PHE A 233 -15.12 -1.76 30.52
C PHE A 233 -15.72 -0.48 31.13
N THR A 234 -15.09 0.05 32.18
CA THR A 234 -15.63 1.13 33.01
C THR A 234 -14.58 2.21 33.27
N GLY A 235 -15.00 3.37 33.78
CA GLY A 235 -14.10 4.45 34.19
C GLY A 235 -13.73 5.46 33.10
N TYR A 236 -14.35 5.38 31.92
CA TYR A 236 -14.16 6.29 30.80
C TYR A 236 -15.50 6.71 30.19
N GLU A 237 -15.54 7.88 29.54
CA GLU A 237 -16.75 8.43 28.92
C GLU A 237 -17.06 7.72 27.59
N PRO A 238 -18.34 7.43 27.28
CA PRO A 238 -18.75 6.91 25.98
C PRO A 238 -18.23 7.78 24.81
N GLY A 239 -17.81 7.13 23.73
CA GLY A 239 -17.17 7.79 22.58
C GLY A 239 -15.66 8.04 22.74
N THR A 240 -15.06 7.69 23.88
CA THR A 240 -13.59 7.73 24.09
C THR A 240 -12.92 6.50 23.48
N ILE A 241 -11.73 6.66 22.91
CA ILE A 241 -10.80 5.56 22.63
C ILE A 241 -9.81 5.43 23.80
N VAL A 242 -9.59 4.22 24.31
CA VAL A 242 -8.52 3.92 25.26
C VAL A 242 -7.55 2.93 24.62
N ILE A 243 -6.26 3.23 24.63
CA ILE A 243 -5.20 2.38 24.09
C ILE A 243 -4.35 1.89 25.27
N ASP A 244 -4.49 0.61 25.59
CA ASP A 244 -3.58 -0.08 26.52
C ASP A 244 -2.41 -0.65 25.72
N THR A 245 -1.28 0.03 25.86
CA THR A 245 -0.03 -0.36 25.18
C THR A 245 0.58 -1.65 25.74
N SER A 246 0.32 -1.97 27.00
CA SER A 246 0.85 -3.14 27.70
C SER A 246 0.10 -4.42 27.31
N ALA A 247 -1.25 -4.39 27.35
CA ALA A 247 -2.09 -5.48 26.87
C ALA A 247 -2.12 -5.58 25.33
N ARG A 248 -1.65 -4.52 24.63
CA ARG A 248 -1.78 -4.35 23.17
C ARG A 248 -3.25 -4.47 22.76
N ARG A 249 -4.08 -3.63 23.36
CA ARG A 249 -5.52 -3.53 23.13
C ARG A 249 -5.95 -2.09 22.94
N LEU A 250 -6.90 -1.90 22.02
CA LEU A 250 -7.61 -0.63 21.84
C LEU A 250 -9.07 -0.89 22.21
N TYR A 251 -9.66 0.00 22.99
CA TYR A 251 -11.04 -0.04 23.44
C TYR A 251 -11.76 1.20 22.90
N LEU A 252 -12.81 1.01 22.10
CA LEU A 252 -13.77 2.08 21.81
C LEU A 252 -14.88 1.98 22.84
N VAL A 253 -15.00 2.96 23.74
CA VAL A 253 -16.01 2.96 24.81
C VAL A 253 -17.38 3.24 24.18
N GLU A 254 -18.28 2.25 24.21
CA GLU A 254 -19.61 2.34 23.60
C GLU A 254 -20.68 2.72 24.64
N SER A 255 -20.47 2.37 25.92
CA SER A 255 -21.30 2.80 27.04
C SER A 255 -20.47 2.99 28.33
N PHE A 256 -21.09 3.43 29.42
CA PHE A 256 -20.41 3.58 30.71
C PHE A 256 -19.89 2.26 31.33
N SER A 257 -20.34 1.11 30.81
CA SER A 257 -19.94 -0.23 31.27
C SER A 257 -19.44 -1.17 30.18
N THR A 258 -19.42 -0.73 28.91
CA THR A 258 -18.98 -1.56 27.77
C THR A 258 -18.09 -0.83 26.79
N ALA A 259 -17.13 -1.55 26.22
CA ALA A 259 -16.31 -1.08 25.12
C ALA A 259 -16.13 -2.19 24.07
N ARG A 260 -16.02 -1.79 22.80
CA ARG A 260 -15.55 -2.67 21.74
C ARG A 260 -14.03 -2.76 21.77
N ARG A 261 -13.50 -3.95 22.04
CA ARG A 261 -12.07 -4.23 22.16
C ARG A 261 -11.50 -4.78 20.86
N TYR A 262 -10.42 -4.17 20.39
CA TYR A 262 -9.62 -4.59 19.24
C TYR A 262 -8.21 -5.01 19.68
N ALA A 263 -7.62 -6.01 19.01
CA ALA A 263 -6.20 -6.29 19.12
C ALA A 263 -5.36 -5.36 18.23
N ILE A 264 -4.24 -4.88 18.77
CA ILE A 264 -3.29 -4.03 18.06
C ILE A 264 -1.87 -4.62 18.10
N ALA A 265 -0.99 -4.14 17.22
CA ALA A 265 0.45 -4.16 17.47
C ALA A 265 0.92 -2.72 17.77
N VAL A 266 1.87 -2.60 18.69
CA VAL A 266 2.38 -1.30 19.18
C VAL A 266 3.82 -1.15 18.73
N GLY A 267 4.14 -0.03 18.08
CA GLY A 267 5.50 0.33 17.70
C GLY A 267 6.26 1.03 18.82
N ARG A 268 7.58 1.21 18.65
CA ARG A 268 8.45 1.86 19.63
C ARG A 268 7.95 3.25 20.03
N GLU A 269 7.52 4.06 19.07
CA GLU A 269 6.95 5.40 19.32
C GLU A 269 5.69 5.33 20.20
N GLY A 270 4.78 4.40 19.91
CA GLY A 270 3.56 4.17 20.69
C GLY A 270 3.80 3.63 22.11
N LEU A 271 4.96 3.02 22.38
CA LEU A 271 5.36 2.58 23.73
C LEU A 271 5.90 3.73 24.59
N GLN A 272 6.43 4.80 23.99
CA GLN A 272 7.00 5.93 24.74
C GLN A 272 5.96 6.99 25.13
N PHE A 273 4.84 7.06 24.40
CA PHE A 273 3.81 8.05 24.67
C PHE A 273 2.77 7.55 25.69
N LYS A 274 2.43 8.42 26.65
CA LYS A 274 1.36 8.25 27.64
C LYS A 274 0.64 9.58 27.79
N GLY A 275 -0.69 9.56 27.91
CA GLY A 275 -1.49 10.79 28.09
C GLY A 275 -2.77 10.80 27.28
N THR A 276 -3.38 11.98 27.17
CA THR A 276 -4.62 12.20 26.41
C THR A 276 -4.34 13.03 25.16
N VAL A 277 -4.87 12.60 24.03
CA VAL A 277 -4.82 13.25 22.71
C VAL A 277 -6.21 13.17 22.07
N ALA A 278 -6.39 13.73 20.87
CA ALA A 278 -7.64 13.63 20.11
C ALA A 278 -7.39 13.13 18.68
N VAL A 279 -8.42 12.59 18.03
CA VAL A 279 -8.42 12.35 16.59
C VAL A 279 -8.42 13.70 15.85
N GLY A 280 -7.33 14.06 15.19
CA GLY A 280 -7.21 15.34 14.47
C GLY A 280 -7.42 15.26 12.96
N ASP A 281 -7.05 14.14 12.32
CA ASP A 281 -7.31 13.87 10.90
C ASP A 281 -7.65 12.38 10.69
N LYS A 282 -8.37 12.09 9.61
CA LYS A 282 -8.82 10.76 9.19
C LYS A 282 -8.60 10.66 7.68
N GLN A 283 -7.87 9.64 7.23
CA GLN A 283 -7.61 9.42 5.81
C GLN A 283 -7.98 7.99 5.37
N GLU A 284 -8.61 7.91 4.21
CA GLU A 284 -8.81 6.65 3.48
C GLU A 284 -7.62 6.36 2.60
N TRP A 285 -7.12 5.12 2.63
CA TRP A 285 -5.96 4.67 1.86
C TRP A 285 -4.81 5.70 1.88
N PRO A 286 -4.23 6.02 3.05
CA PRO A 286 -3.31 7.14 3.23
C PRO A 286 -1.99 6.98 2.47
N ARG A 287 -1.41 8.10 2.01
CA ARG A 287 0.00 8.15 1.56
C ARG A 287 0.92 7.96 2.77
N TRP A 288 1.94 7.13 2.61
CA TRP A 288 2.93 6.87 3.65
C TRP A 288 4.28 7.51 3.31
N ILE A 289 4.85 8.26 4.25
CA ILE A 289 6.21 8.81 4.14
C ILE A 289 7.06 8.13 5.23
N PRO A 290 8.18 7.44 4.91
CA PRO A 290 9.06 6.88 5.92
C PRO A 290 9.73 8.00 6.72
N THR A 291 9.91 7.82 8.03
CA THR A 291 10.60 8.82 8.87
C THR A 291 12.04 9.02 8.41
N LEU A 292 12.62 10.18 8.70
CA LEU A 292 14.01 10.49 8.32
C LEU A 292 15.00 9.45 8.85
N ASP A 293 14.76 8.89 10.03
CA ASP A 293 15.64 7.87 10.60
C ASP A 293 15.47 6.50 9.95
N MET A 294 14.28 6.17 9.43
CA MET A 294 14.13 5.01 8.53
C MET A 294 14.91 5.24 7.23
N GLN A 295 14.79 6.42 6.62
CA GLN A 295 15.53 6.76 5.40
C GLN A 295 17.04 6.74 5.59
N LYS A 296 17.56 7.24 6.73
CA LYS A 296 18.99 7.16 7.08
C LYS A 296 19.47 5.74 7.35
N ARG A 297 18.67 4.91 8.03
CA ARG A 297 19.05 3.55 8.48
C ARG A 297 19.07 2.53 7.33
N GLU A 298 18.12 2.61 6.41
CA GLU A 298 18.06 1.71 5.24
C GLU A 298 17.73 2.51 3.94
N PRO A 299 18.64 3.37 3.46
CA PRO A 299 18.38 4.30 2.35
C PRO A 299 18.05 3.58 1.03
N LYS A 300 18.61 2.38 0.82
CA LYS A 300 18.30 1.54 -0.36
C LYS A 300 16.84 1.07 -0.40
N HIS A 301 16.19 0.95 0.75
CA HIS A 301 14.82 0.45 0.85
C HIS A 301 13.81 1.61 0.97
N TYR A 302 14.07 2.56 1.88
CA TYR A 302 13.14 3.66 2.17
C TYR A 302 13.39 4.95 1.35
N GLY A 303 14.60 5.18 0.84
CA GLY A 303 14.96 6.43 0.15
C GLY A 303 14.17 6.68 -1.14
N GLN A 304 13.67 5.63 -1.79
CA GLN A 304 12.77 5.72 -2.94
C GLN A 304 11.36 6.28 -2.59
N TYR A 305 11.00 6.27 -1.30
CA TYR A 305 9.70 6.74 -0.80
C TYR A 305 9.82 8.07 -0.02
N LYS A 306 10.92 8.81 -0.19
CA LYS A 306 11.14 10.12 0.47
C LYS A 306 9.99 11.12 0.21
N ASP A 307 9.40 11.07 -0.99
CA ASP A 307 8.29 11.94 -1.43
C ASP A 307 6.91 11.27 -1.16
N GLY A 308 6.92 10.10 -0.52
CA GLY A 308 5.78 9.29 -0.15
C GLY A 308 5.50 8.11 -1.10
N MET A 309 5.08 7.00 -0.50
CA MET A 309 4.46 5.86 -1.15
C MET A 309 2.93 6.08 -1.23
N PRO A 310 2.30 6.03 -2.42
CA PRO A 310 0.85 6.11 -2.54
C PRO A 310 0.12 5.08 -1.68
N GLY A 311 -1.07 5.42 -1.22
CA GLY A 311 -1.98 4.48 -0.56
C GLY A 311 -2.59 3.48 -1.53
N GLY A 312 -2.92 2.29 -1.03
CA GLY A 312 -3.27 1.13 -1.85
C GLY A 312 -2.13 0.11 -1.91
N GLY A 313 -2.40 -1.05 -2.52
CA GLY A 313 -1.40 -2.07 -2.82
C GLY A 313 -0.61 -2.58 -1.61
N GLU A 314 0.66 -2.16 -1.52
CA GLU A 314 1.65 -2.59 -0.54
C GLU A 314 2.01 -1.51 0.50
N ASN A 315 1.15 -0.49 0.66
CA ASN A 315 1.38 0.59 1.62
C ASN A 315 1.29 0.10 3.07
N PRO A 316 2.31 0.36 3.93
CA PRO A 316 2.35 -0.18 5.29
C PRO A 316 1.35 0.44 6.27
N LEU A 317 0.71 1.57 5.90
CA LEU A 317 -0.41 2.15 6.66
C LEU A 317 -1.75 1.42 6.41
N GLY A 318 -1.82 0.55 5.40
CA GLY A 318 -3.02 -0.21 5.06
C GLY A 318 -4.17 0.66 4.56
N ALA A 319 -5.40 0.25 4.85
CA ALA A 319 -6.60 0.80 4.22
C ALA A 319 -7.13 2.10 4.83
N ARG A 320 -6.78 2.42 6.08
CA ARG A 320 -7.23 3.61 6.82
C ARG A 320 -6.13 4.07 7.79
N ALA A 321 -6.04 5.37 8.03
CA ALA A 321 -5.29 5.92 9.17
C ALA A 321 -6.08 7.03 9.88
N ILE A 322 -5.94 7.04 11.20
CA ILE A 322 -6.51 7.99 12.14
C ILE A 322 -5.32 8.67 12.82
N TYR A 323 -5.22 9.98 12.70
CA TYR A 323 -4.05 10.76 13.11
C TYR A 323 -4.32 11.41 14.46
N LEU A 324 -3.38 11.27 15.40
CA LEU A 324 -3.56 11.70 16.78
C LEU A 324 -2.87 13.05 17.03
N TYR A 325 -3.63 13.99 17.59
CA TYR A 325 -3.23 15.38 17.77
C TYR A 325 -3.29 15.77 19.25
N ASP A 326 -2.28 16.53 19.68
CA ASP A 326 -2.28 17.23 20.96
C ASP A 326 -2.65 18.71 20.68
N GLY A 327 -3.90 19.06 20.99
CA GLY A 327 -4.51 20.32 20.57
C GLY A 327 -4.46 20.49 19.04
N LYS A 328 -3.60 21.38 18.55
CA LYS A 328 -3.39 21.65 17.11
C LYS A 328 -2.14 20.97 16.51
N LYS A 329 -1.37 20.23 17.31
CA LYS A 329 -0.08 19.65 16.92
C LYS A 329 -0.24 18.17 16.57
N ASP A 330 0.19 17.75 15.38
CA ASP A 330 0.34 16.33 15.05
C ASP A 330 1.37 15.71 16.02
N THR A 331 0.96 14.66 16.75
CA THR A 331 1.87 13.89 17.61
C THR A 331 2.76 12.93 16.81
N HIS A 332 2.47 12.80 15.52
CA HIS A 332 2.93 11.77 14.60
C HIS A 332 2.45 10.35 14.97
N LEU A 333 1.70 10.17 16.06
CA LEU A 333 1.04 8.91 16.39
C LEU A 333 -0.21 8.70 15.54
N ARG A 334 -0.40 7.46 15.10
CA ARG A 334 -1.50 7.06 14.21
C ARG A 334 -2.06 5.71 14.61
N ILE A 335 -3.37 5.55 14.50
CA ILE A 335 -4.04 4.25 14.52
C ILE A 335 -4.29 3.89 13.06
N HIS A 336 -3.70 2.80 12.56
CA HIS A 336 -3.70 2.50 11.13
C HIS A 336 -3.80 1.01 10.80
N GLY A 337 -4.15 0.70 9.54
CA GLY A 337 -4.23 -0.67 9.03
C GLY A 337 -2.86 -1.31 8.78
N THR A 338 -2.83 -2.49 8.18
CA THR A 338 -1.57 -3.13 7.77
C THR A 338 -1.77 -4.11 6.63
N ILE A 339 -0.76 -4.22 5.75
CA ILE A 339 -0.66 -5.29 4.75
C ILE A 339 -0.09 -6.61 5.33
N ALA A 340 0.42 -6.59 6.56
CA ALA A 340 1.02 -7.73 7.26
C ALA A 340 0.23 -8.10 8.53
N PRO A 341 -0.99 -8.68 8.40
CA PRO A 341 -1.89 -8.94 9.54
C PRO A 341 -1.34 -9.98 10.53
N ASN A 342 -0.39 -10.82 10.09
CA ASN A 342 0.37 -11.72 10.95
C ASN A 342 1.28 -10.99 11.97
N SER A 343 1.54 -9.68 11.81
CA SER A 343 2.30 -8.87 12.75
C SER A 343 1.50 -8.38 13.96
N ILE A 344 0.17 -8.54 13.96
CA ILE A 344 -0.70 -8.11 15.07
C ILE A 344 -0.41 -8.92 16.34
N GLY A 345 -0.36 -8.23 17.49
CA GLY A 345 0.07 -8.80 18.76
C GLY A 345 1.59 -8.88 18.97
N THR A 346 2.41 -8.51 17.98
CA THR A 346 3.89 -8.43 18.12
C THR A 346 4.37 -7.02 18.50
N SER A 347 5.61 -6.92 19.00
CA SER A 347 6.34 -5.64 19.15
C SER A 347 7.47 -5.64 18.12
N ALA A 348 7.23 -5.05 16.96
CA ALA A 348 8.09 -5.26 15.79
C ALA A 348 8.18 -4.06 14.83
N SER A 349 7.97 -2.82 15.30
CA SER A 349 8.06 -1.68 14.38
C SER A 349 8.36 -0.31 14.99
N ASN A 350 8.69 0.63 14.10
CA ASN A 350 8.72 2.07 14.39
C ASN A 350 7.32 2.70 14.37
N GLY A 351 6.28 2.00 13.87
CA GLY A 351 4.95 2.55 13.62
C GLY A 351 3.99 2.40 14.81
N CYS A 352 3.59 3.53 15.36
CA CYS A 352 2.47 3.85 16.26
C CYS A 352 1.57 2.67 16.70
N PHE A 353 0.31 2.59 16.22
CA PHE A 353 -0.68 1.56 16.59
C PHE A 353 -1.28 0.91 15.34
N ARG A 354 -1.04 -0.38 15.15
CA ARG A 354 -1.45 -1.14 13.96
C ARG A 354 -2.64 -2.04 14.25
N MET A 355 -3.52 -2.16 13.27
CA MET A 355 -4.71 -3.02 13.25
C MET A 355 -4.78 -3.80 11.93
N ILE A 356 -5.56 -4.88 11.90
CA ILE A 356 -5.97 -5.52 10.65
C ILE A 356 -6.83 -4.54 9.84
N ASN A 357 -6.76 -4.55 8.51
CA ASN A 357 -7.48 -3.59 7.66
C ASN A 357 -8.98 -3.54 7.96
N GLU A 358 -9.64 -4.70 8.08
CA GLU A 358 -11.05 -4.81 8.48
C GLU A 358 -11.33 -4.14 9.83
N HIS A 359 -10.48 -4.37 10.83
CA HIS A 359 -10.66 -3.82 12.18
C HIS A 359 -10.48 -2.30 12.20
N VAL A 360 -9.53 -1.74 11.42
CA VAL A 360 -9.38 -0.28 11.32
C VAL A 360 -10.46 0.36 10.47
N MET A 361 -11.03 -0.35 9.48
CA MET A 361 -12.21 0.11 8.74
C MET A 361 -13.42 0.22 9.67
N ASP A 362 -13.68 -0.78 10.52
CA ASP A 362 -14.74 -0.75 11.52
C ASP A 362 -14.54 0.44 12.49
N LEU A 363 -13.36 0.57 13.10
CA LEU A 363 -13.04 1.68 13.98
C LEU A 363 -13.18 3.05 13.28
N TYR A 364 -12.66 3.20 12.07
CA TYR A 364 -12.73 4.42 11.27
C TYR A 364 -14.16 4.83 10.95
N SER A 365 -15.09 3.87 10.78
CA SER A 365 -16.50 4.17 10.55
C SER A 365 -17.23 4.69 11.81
N ARG A 366 -16.73 4.34 13.00
CA ARG A 366 -17.36 4.66 14.29
C ARG A 366 -16.88 5.96 14.92
N VAL A 367 -15.60 6.30 14.77
CA VAL A 367 -14.97 7.42 15.49
C VAL A 367 -14.93 8.69 14.66
N LYS A 368 -15.03 9.86 15.30
CA LYS A 368 -15.13 11.17 14.63
C LYS A 368 -13.86 11.98 14.84
N ILE A 369 -13.62 12.98 13.98
CA ILE A 369 -12.62 14.01 14.28
C ILE A 369 -13.06 14.72 15.58
N GLY A 370 -12.11 14.91 16.50
CA GLY A 370 -12.35 15.37 17.87
C GLY A 370 -12.58 14.25 18.90
N THR A 371 -12.71 12.98 18.51
CA THR A 371 -12.80 11.86 19.46
C THR A 371 -11.58 11.84 20.41
N LYS A 372 -11.83 11.83 21.71
CA LYS A 372 -10.83 11.74 22.78
C LYS A 372 -10.13 10.38 22.74
N VAL A 373 -8.80 10.37 22.89
CA VAL A 373 -7.96 9.18 22.89
C VAL A 373 -7.05 9.21 24.12
N VAL A 374 -7.14 8.21 24.98
CA VAL A 374 -6.30 8.05 26.17
C VAL A 374 -5.34 6.90 25.96
N ILE A 375 -4.05 7.13 26.19
CA ILE A 375 -2.97 6.13 25.97
C ILE A 375 -2.32 5.82 27.32
N ILE A 376 -2.43 4.54 27.74
CA ILE A 376 -1.99 4.02 29.04
C ILE A 376 -0.93 2.92 28.95
#